data_AF-A0A840YTV7-F1
#
_entry.id   AF-A0A840YTV7-F1
#
_cell.length_a   1.000
_cell.length_b   1.000
_cell.length_c   1.000
_cell.angle_alpha   90.00
_cell.angle_beta   90.00
_cell.angle_gamma   90.00
#
_symmetry.space_group_name_H-M   'P 1'
#
loop_
_entity.id
_entity.type
_entity.pdbx_description
1 polymer ?
#
loop_
_entity_poly.entity_id
_entity_poly.type
_entity_poly.pdbx_seq_one_letter_code
_entity_poly.pdbx_strand_id
1 'polypeptide(L)' 'MLRTWAMPDQIASAAAKGQDVAIQGFGKFSVKHRPERQGRNPSTGAAMTITAGKKMTSTVAKGLKDKL' A
#
# COMPACT_ATOMS: atom_id res chain seq x y z
N MET A 1 -26.88 8.07 -10.89
CA MET A 1 -26.51 6.65 -10.94
C MET A 1 -25.00 6.53 -10.75
N LEU A 2 -24.61 5.97 -9.60
CA LEU A 2 -23.28 5.59 -9.07
C LEU A 2 -22.04 6.47 -9.33
N ARG A 3 -21.68 7.26 -8.31
CA ARG A 3 -20.40 8.01 -8.18
C ARG A 3 -19.30 7.20 -7.47
N THR A 4 -19.54 5.91 -7.23
CA THR A 4 -18.74 5.05 -6.35
C THR A 4 -17.51 4.43 -7.01
N TRP A 5 -17.42 4.44 -8.35
CA TRP A 5 -16.29 3.83 -9.07
C TRP A 5 -15.05 4.72 -9.20
N ALA A 6 -15.13 6.02 -8.91
CA ALA A 6 -13.98 6.94 -9.08
C ALA A 6 -12.93 6.84 -7.95
N MET A 7 -13.32 6.33 -6.79
CA MET A 7 -12.48 6.34 -5.58
C MET A 7 -11.24 5.43 -5.71
N PRO A 8 -11.34 4.17 -6.21
CA PRO A 8 -10.16 3.32 -6.41
C PRO A 8 -9.14 3.92 -7.39
N ASP A 9 -9.60 4.50 -8.50
CA ASP A 9 -8.74 5.11 -9.53
C ASP A 9 -7.99 6.34 -9.01
N GLN A 10 -8.64 7.16 -8.19
CA GLN A 10 -7.99 8.32 -7.56
C GLN A 10 -6.89 7.90 -6.58
N ILE A 11 -7.14 6.84 -5.80
CA ILE A 11 -6.11 6.27 -4.90
C ILE A 11 -4.96 5.67 -5.70
N ALA A 12 -5.26 4.90 -6.76
CA ALA A 12 -4.24 4.33 -7.63
C ALA A 12 -3.38 5.41 -8.29
N SER A 13 -4.00 6.49 -8.77
CA SER A 13 -3.31 7.64 -9.37
C SER A 13 -2.41 8.38 -8.38
N ALA A 14 -2.89 8.60 -7.15
CA ALA A 14 -2.08 9.20 -6.09
C ALA A 14 -0.90 8.28 -5.69
N ALA A 15 -1.15 6.98 -5.56
CA ALA A 15 -0.12 6.00 -5.25
C ALA A 15 0.95 5.89 -6.34
N ALA A 16 0.57 5.95 -7.62
CA ALA A 16 1.52 5.98 -8.74
C ALA A 16 2.46 7.19 -8.67
N LYS A 17 1.95 8.34 -8.19
CA LYS A 17 2.71 9.57 -7.95
C LYS A 17 3.51 9.56 -6.64
N GLY A 18 3.40 8.50 -5.82
CA GLY A 18 4.02 8.42 -4.50
C GLY A 18 3.38 9.35 -3.47
N GLN A 19 2.16 9.80 -3.71
CA GLN A 19 1.42 10.67 -2.80
C GLN A 19 0.69 9.85 -1.74
N ASP A 20 0.57 10.44 -0.55
CA ASP A 20 -0.21 9.89 0.54
C ASP A 20 -1.69 10.26 0.39
N VAL A 21 -2.59 9.31 0.66
CA VAL A 21 -4.03 9.54 0.67
C VAL A 21 -4.58 9.29 2.06
N ALA A 22 -5.15 10.32 2.70
CA ALA A 22 -5.81 10.20 3.98
C ALA A 22 -7.33 10.20 3.78
N ILE A 23 -8.00 9.17 4.31
CA ILE A 23 -9.46 9.06 4.35
C ILE A 23 -9.90 9.21 5.80
N GLN A 24 -10.57 10.32 6.09
CA GLN A 24 -11.08 10.62 7.42
C GLN A 24 -11.94 9.47 7.94
N GLY A 25 -11.69 9.04 9.17
CA GLY A 25 -12.42 7.93 9.81
C GLY A 25 -11.99 6.52 9.38
N PHE A 26 -11.26 6.35 8.27
CA PHE A 26 -10.79 5.04 7.81
C PHE A 26 -9.30 4.83 8.06
N GLY A 27 -8.48 5.78 7.63
CA GLY A 27 -7.03 5.64 7.72
C GLY A 27 -6.24 6.42 6.68
N LYS A 28 -4.95 6.14 6.62
CA LYS A 28 -4.01 6.75 5.67
C LYS A 28 -3.36 5.67 4.82
N PHE A 29 -3.37 5.85 3.50
CA PHE A 29 -2.58 5.10 2.53
C PHE A 29 -1.31 5.88 2.23
N SER A 30 -0.16 5.21 2.29
CA SER A 30 1.14 5.78 2.02
C SER A 30 2.00 4.82 1.23
N VAL A 31 2.76 5.35 0.27
CA VAL A 31 3.68 4.58 -0.57
C VAL A 31 5.05 4.57 0.07
N LYS A 32 5.51 3.38 0.47
CA LYS A 32 6.84 3.19 1.06
C LYS A 32 7.78 2.56 0.06
N HIS A 33 9.01 3.09 0.00
CA HIS A 33 10.09 2.46 -0.73
C HIS A 33 10.61 1.24 0.04
N ARG A 34 10.75 0.11 -0.65
CA ARG A 34 11.38 -1.11 -0.16
C ARG A 34 12.73 -1.21 -0.86
N PRO A 35 13.86 -1.17 -0.12
CA PRO A 35 15.16 -1.35 -0.74
C PRO A 35 15.31 -2.76 -1.29
N GLU A 36 16.26 -2.90 -2.21
CA GLU A 36 16.74 -4.20 -2.67
C GLU A 36 17.24 -5.00 -1.48
N ARG A 37 16.93 -6.30 -1.47
CA ARG A 37 17.40 -7.21 -0.43
C ARG A 37 17.60 -8.60 -0.98
N GLN A 38 18.45 -9.37 -0.31
CA GLN A 38 18.55 -10.80 -0.58
C GLN A 38 17.39 -11.55 0.08
N GLY A 39 16.85 -12.53 -0.64
CA GLY A 39 15.83 -13.45 -0.16
C GLY A 39 16.08 -14.86 -0.66
N ARG A 40 15.12 -15.75 -0.41
CA ARG A 40 15.14 -17.13 -0.89
C ARG A 40 13.88 -17.44 -1.67
N ASN A 41 14.03 -18.27 -2.69
CA ASN A 41 12.89 -18.84 -3.39
C ASN A 41 12.06 -19.68 -2.40
N PRO A 42 10.77 -19.41 -2.18
CA PRO A 42 9.94 -20.24 -1.30
C PRO A 42 9.77 -21.68 -1.81
N SER A 43 9.94 -21.93 -3.12
CA SER A 43 9.79 -23.27 -3.71
C SER A 43 11.10 -24.07 -3.74
N THR A 44 12.27 -23.44 -3.88
CA THR A 44 13.56 -24.15 -4.05
C THR A 44 14.61 -23.83 -3.00
N GLY A 45 14.41 -22.81 -2.17
CA GLY A 45 15.37 -22.35 -1.16
C GLY A 45 16.60 -21.62 -1.71
N ALA A 46 16.78 -21.55 -3.03
CA ALA A 46 17.91 -20.87 -3.66
C ALA A 46 17.91 -19.36 -3.35
N ALA A 47 19.10 -18.79 -3.19
CA ALA A 47 19.26 -17.35 -2.98
C ALA A 47 18.79 -16.57 -4.21
N MET A 48 18.10 -15.45 -3.98
CA MET A 48 17.63 -14.55 -5.02
C MET A 48 17.71 -13.11 -4.57
N THR A 49 17.97 -12.21 -5.51
CA THR A 49 17.88 -10.77 -5.29
C THR A 49 16.43 -10.34 -5.49
N ILE A 50 15.85 -9.72 -4.46
CA ILE A 50 14.54 -9.10 -4.52
C ILE A 50 14.79 -7.61 -4.81
N THR A 51 14.51 -7.20 -6.03
CA THR A 51 14.71 -5.82 -6.50
C THR A 51 13.98 -4.80 -5.63
N ALA A 52 14.51 -3.58 -5.61
CA ALA A 52 13.85 -2.46 -4.96
C ALA A 52 12.46 -2.23 -5.57
N GLY A 53 11.51 -1.83 -4.74
CA GLY A 53 10.14 -1.64 -5.19
C GLY A 53 9.36 -0.68 -4.30
N LYS A 54 8.18 -0.30 -4.77
CA LYS A 54 7.23 0.52 -4.00
C LYS A 54 6.13 -0.38 -3.46
N LYS A 55 5.81 -0.25 -2.18
CA LYS A 55 4.68 -0.94 -1.56
C LYS A 55 3.73 0.08 -0.95
N MET A 56 2.45 -0.05 -1.25
CA MET A 56 1.42 0.71 -0.54
C MET A 56 1.18 0.11 0.84
N THR A 57 1.17 0.97 1.85
CA THR A 57 0.88 0.63 3.24
C THR A 57 -0.32 1.42 3.71
N SER A 58 -1.21 0.79 4.47
CA SER A 58 -2.36 1.43 5.07
C SER A 58 -2.22 1.47 6.59
N THR A 59 -2.51 2.62 7.19
CA THR A 59 -2.63 2.81 8.62
C THR A 59 -4.09 3.03 8.94
N VAL A 60 -4.71 2.10 9.68
CA VAL A 60 -6.10 2.19 10.09
C VAL A 60 -6.28 3.28 11.16
N ALA A 61 -7.28 4.13 10.99
CA ALA A 61 -7.60 5.21 11.92
C ALA A 61 -8.02 4.64 13.29
N LYS A 62 -7.65 5.35 14.37
CA LYS A 62 -7.97 4.94 15.74
C LYS A 62 -9.47 4.70 15.93
N GLY A 63 -10.31 5.63 15.48
CA GLY A 63 -11.77 5.50 15.60
C GLY A 63 -12.39 4.31 14.84
N LEU A 64 -11.70 3.74 13.84
CA LEU A 64 -12.11 2.49 13.19
C LEU A 64 -11.65 1.28 14.00
N LYS A 65 -10.45 1.33 14.57
CA LYS A 65 -9.96 0.27 15.48
C LYS A 65 -10.79 0.17 16.75
N ASP A 66 -11.21 1.30 17.32
CA ASP A 66 -12.04 1.33 18.55
C ASP A 66 -13.45 0.75 18.33
N LYS A 67 -13.88 0.58 17.07
CA LYS A 67 -15.18 0.02 16.69
C LYS A 67 -15.13 -1.46 16.33
N LEU A 68 -13.94 -2.06 16.28
CA LEU A 68 -13.70 -3.47 15.99
C LEU A 68 -13.31 -4.19 17.28
#